data_AF-A0A964AN89-F1
#
_entry.id   AF-A0A964AN89-F1
#
_cell.length_a   1.000
_cell.length_b   1.000
_cell.length_c   1.000
_cell.angle_alpha   90.00
_cell.angle_beta   90.00
_cell.angle_gamma   90.00
#
_symmetry.space_group_name_H-M   'P 1'
#
loop_
_entity.id
_entity.type
_entity.pdbx_description
1 polymer ?
#
loop_
_entity_poly.entity_id
_entity_poly.type
_entity_poly.pdbx_seq_one_letter_code
_entity_poly.pdbx_strand_id
1 'polypeptide(L)'
;MIVSLYGENTGRRTPTVTELGQWASYYGHTFPVTADPAWGVGGLYNRDGAHPTLVLLEPGMRIVSVDQPVSEADIQAVLPNTYP
;
A
#
# COMPACT_ATOMS: atom_id res chain seq x y z
N MET A 1 -10.29 1.24 -2.66
CA MET A 1 -9.79 1.26 -1.27
C MET A 1 -8.28 1.41 -1.33
N ILE A 2 -7.69 2.26 -0.49
CA ILE A 2 -6.24 2.39 -0.36
C ILE A 2 -5.85 1.80 1.00
N VAL A 3 -4.82 0.95 1.02
CA VAL A 3 -4.20 0.43 2.25
C VAL A 3 -2.70 0.55 2.07
N SER A 4 -2.02 1.11 3.06
CA SER A 4 -0.55 1.15 3.08
C SER A 4 -0.01 0.08 4.02
N LEU A 5 1.01 -0.63 3.55
CA LEU A 5 1.69 -1.69 4.29
C LEU A 5 3.08 -1.21 4.70
N TYR A 6 3.45 -1.39 5.97
CA TYR A 6 4.74 -0.97 6.48
C TYR A 6 5.52 -2.17 7.01
N GLY A 7 6.57 -2.57 6.28
CA GLY A 7 7.32 -3.80 6.52
C GLY A 7 8.22 -3.73 7.76
N GLU A 8 8.88 -2.60 7.97
CA GLU A 8 9.80 -2.41 9.09
C GLU A 8 9.88 -0.95 9.54
N ASN A 9 10.16 -0.75 10.84
CA ASN A 9 10.53 0.55 11.40
C ASN A 9 12.05 0.80 11.28
N THR A 10 12.50 1.96 11.76
CA THR A 10 13.93 2.33 11.79
C THR A 10 14.82 1.35 12.56
N GLY A 11 14.21 0.55 13.46
CA GLY A 11 14.88 -0.51 14.20
C GLY A 11 14.86 -1.88 13.52
N ARG A 12 14.47 -1.98 12.25
CA ARG A 12 14.36 -3.24 11.47
C ARG A 12 13.45 -4.27 12.14
N ARG A 13 12.34 -3.82 12.70
CA ARG A 13 11.32 -4.65 13.35
C ARG A 13 9.95 -4.31 12.82
N THR A 14 9.01 -5.24 12.98
CA THR A 14 7.59 -5.00 12.70
C THR A 14 7.12 -3.73 13.43
N PRO A 15 6.56 -2.74 12.72
CA PRO A 15 6.05 -1.53 13.34
C PRO A 15 4.90 -1.81 14.31
N THR A 16 4.89 -1.11 15.43
CA THR A 16 3.79 -1.09 16.39
C THR A 16 2.64 -0.21 15.90
N VAL A 17 1.44 -0.38 16.47
CA VAL A 17 0.27 0.46 16.16
C VAL A 17 0.57 1.95 16.37
N THR A 18 1.31 2.30 17.41
CA THR A 18 1.69 3.69 17.68
C THR A 18 2.59 4.26 16.58
N GLU A 19 3.60 3.50 16.14
CA GLU A 19 4.51 3.93 15.06
C GLU A 19 3.77 4.09 13.73
N LEU A 20 2.85 3.18 13.40
CA LEU A 20 1.99 3.30 12.22
C LEU A 20 1.13 4.56 12.28
N GLY A 21 0.52 4.84 13.44
CA GLY A 21 -0.30 6.04 13.66
C GLY A 21 0.51 7.34 13.54
N GLN A 22 1.74 7.36 14.07
CA GLN A 22 2.66 8.49 13.93
C GLN A 22 3.06 8.72 12.47
N TRP A 23 3.40 7.66 11.75
CA TRP A 23 3.77 7.73 10.33
C TRP A 23 2.59 8.24 9.49
N ALA A 24 1.39 7.68 9.68
CA ALA A 24 0.18 8.13 9.02
C ALA A 24 -0.11 9.62 9.29
N SER A 25 0.04 10.05 10.56
CA SER A 25 -0.17 11.45 10.95
C SER A 25 0.86 12.39 10.33
N TYR A 26 2.13 11.98 10.27
CA TYR A 26 3.22 12.77 9.71
C TYR A 26 3.02 13.06 8.21
N TYR A 27 2.56 12.06 7.44
CA TYR A 27 2.30 12.20 6.00
C TYR A 27 0.85 12.58 5.66
N GLY A 28 -0.01 12.81 6.66
CA GLY A 28 -1.41 13.21 6.45
C GLY A 28 -2.28 12.12 5.80
N HIS A 29 -1.93 10.84 5.99
CA HIS A 29 -2.72 9.74 5.45
C HIS A 29 -4.04 9.56 6.21
N THR A 30 -5.14 9.56 5.46
CA THR A 30 -6.51 9.35 5.99
C THR A 30 -7.01 7.92 5.80
N PHE A 31 -6.22 7.06 5.16
CA PHE A 31 -6.52 5.66 4.91
C PHE A 31 -5.78 4.74 5.89
N PRO A 32 -6.24 3.48 6.06
CA PRO A 32 -5.58 2.52 6.94
C PRO A 32 -4.12 2.27 6.57
N VAL A 33 -3.26 2.29 7.59
CA VAL A 33 -1.86 1.86 7.51
C VAL A 33 -1.68 0.66 8.43
N THR A 34 -1.18 -0.45 7.91
CA THR A 34 -1.02 -1.71 8.65
C THR A 34 0.41 -2.20 8.56
N ALA A 35 0.89 -2.87 9.61
CA ALA A 35 2.19 -3.53 9.58
C ALA A 35 2.18 -4.73 8.61
N ASP A 36 3.30 -4.98 7.96
CA ASP A 36 3.55 -6.17 7.13
C ASP A 36 4.75 -6.94 7.69
N PRO A 37 4.55 -7.77 8.74
CA PRO A 37 5.63 -8.47 9.41
C PRO A 37 6.47 -9.28 8.44
N ALA A 38 7.79 -9.11 8.51
CA ALA A 38 8.76 -9.82 7.67
C ALA A 38 8.52 -9.66 6.16
N TRP A 39 7.91 -8.56 5.72
CA TRP A 39 7.64 -8.26 4.31
C TRP A 39 6.75 -9.33 3.62
N GLY A 40 5.84 -9.95 4.39
CA GLY A 40 5.04 -11.08 3.91
C GLY A 40 4.18 -10.76 2.70
N VAL A 41 3.51 -9.62 2.67
CA VAL A 41 2.65 -9.19 1.54
C VAL A 41 3.43 -8.34 0.55
N GLY A 42 4.20 -7.35 1.03
CA GLY A 42 4.98 -6.45 0.17
C GLY A 42 6.01 -7.22 -0.67
N GLY A 43 6.64 -8.25 -0.09
CA GLY A 43 7.60 -9.11 -0.79
C GLY A 43 7.01 -9.96 -1.91
N LEU A 44 5.69 -10.19 -1.94
CA LEU A 44 5.05 -10.90 -3.06
C LEU A 44 4.99 -10.05 -4.33
N TYR A 45 5.01 -8.72 -4.17
CA TYR A 45 4.75 -7.78 -5.24
C TYR A 45 5.98 -6.94 -5.59
N ASN A 46 6.96 -6.84 -4.70
CA ASN A 46 8.23 -6.16 -4.97
C ASN A 46 9.07 -6.96 -5.98
N ARG A 47 9.42 -6.32 -7.10
CA ARG A 47 10.16 -6.92 -8.22
C ARG A 47 11.55 -6.33 -8.39
N ASP A 48 11.76 -5.09 -7.97
CA ASP A 48 13.00 -4.35 -8.19
C ASP A 48 13.85 -4.15 -6.92
N GLY A 49 13.37 -4.58 -5.76
CA GLY A 49 14.02 -4.37 -4.46
C GLY A 49 13.90 -2.95 -3.93
N ALA A 50 13.15 -2.07 -4.60
CA ALA A 50 12.96 -0.67 -4.23
C ALA A 50 11.62 -0.47 -3.52
N HIS A 51 11.53 0.60 -2.72
CA HIS A 51 10.30 0.98 -2.03
C HIS A 51 9.97 2.45 -2.33
N PRO A 52 8.68 2.82 -2.42
CA PRO A 52 7.50 1.98 -2.18
C PRO A 52 7.14 1.05 -3.35
N THR A 53 6.60 -0.13 -3.03
CA THR A 53 5.93 -1.02 -4.01
C THR A 53 4.44 -0.70 -4.04
N LEU A 54 3.90 -0.43 -5.23
CA LEU A 54 2.48 -0.14 -5.43
C LEU A 54 1.79 -1.27 -6.18
N VAL A 55 0.56 -1.60 -5.78
CA VAL A 55 -0.30 -2.56 -6.48
C VAL A 55 -1.64 -1.88 -6.75
N LEU A 56 -2.01 -1.79 -8.02
CA LEU A 56 -3.32 -1.28 -8.43
C LEU A 56 -4.29 -2.44 -8.60
N LEU A 57 -5.39 -2.38 -7.85
CA LEU A 57 -6.47 -3.37 -7.89
C LEU A 57 -7.74 -2.71 -8.44
N GLU A 58 -8.43 -3.41 -9.33
CA GLU A 58 -9.79 -3.06 -9.75
C GLU A 58 -10.84 -3.91 -8.98
N PRO A 59 -12.16 -3.61 -9.12
CA PRO A 59 -13.22 -4.41 -8.51
C PRO A 59 -13.09 -5.90 -8.80
N GLY A 60 -13.38 -6.74 -7.81
CA GLY A 60 -13.17 -8.19 -7.89
C GLY A 60 -11.75 -8.65 -7.54
N MET A 61 -10.93 -7.78 -6.94
CA MET A 61 -9.54 -8.06 -6.51
C MET A 61 -8.61 -8.42 -7.68
N ARG A 62 -8.92 -7.93 -8.89
CA ARG A 62 -8.03 -8.15 -10.05
C ARG A 62 -6.88 -7.16 -10.04
N ILE A 63 -5.67 -7.68 -10.18
CA ILE A 63 -4.44 -6.89 -10.31
C ILE A 63 -4.36 -6.27 -11.70
N VAL A 64 -4.15 -4.95 -11.73
CA VAL A 64 -3.99 -4.15 -12.96
C VAL A 64 -2.53 -3.70 -13.13
N SER A 65 -1.86 -3.33 -12.04
CA SER A 65 -0.46 -2.91 -12.04
C SER A 65 0.26 -3.42 -10.79
N VAL A 66 1.54 -3.74 -10.91
CA VAL A 66 2.41 -4.26 -9.84
C VAL A 66 3.78 -3.60 -9.94
N ASP A 67 4.22 -3.03 -8.82
CA ASP A 67 5.56 -2.48 -8.63
C ASP A 67 5.94 -1.44 -9.68
N GLN A 68 4.99 -0.54 -9.95
CA GLN A 68 5.13 0.57 -10.87
C GLN A 68 4.48 1.81 -10.25
N PRO A 69 4.93 3.02 -10.62
CA PRO A 69 4.21 4.25 -10.29
C PRO A 69 2.76 4.15 -10.76
N VAL A 70 1.83 4.57 -9.89
CA VAL A 70 0.40 4.64 -10.19
C VAL A 70 0.00 6.11 -10.26
N SER A 71 -0.49 6.56 -11.40
CA SER A 71 -0.99 7.92 -11.58
C SER A 71 -2.45 8.05 -11.15
N GLU A 72 -2.92 9.29 -10.98
CA GLU A 72 -4.34 9.55 -10.73
C GLU A 72 -5.22 9.07 -11.88
N ALA A 73 -4.76 9.19 -13.13
CA ALA A 73 -5.49 8.68 -14.29
C ALA A 73 -5.65 7.15 -14.24
N ASP A 74 -4.63 6.41 -13.80
CA ASP A 74 -4.71 4.96 -13.64
C ASP A 74 -5.74 4.58 -12.58
N ILE A 75 -5.80 5.34 -11.47
CA ILE A 75 -6.80 5.13 -10.42
C ILE A 75 -8.20 5.37 -10.97
N GLN A 76 -8.44 6.51 -11.62
CA GLN A 76 -9.75 6.85 -12.18
C GLN A 76 -10.22 5.81 -13.20
N ALA A 77 -9.30 5.24 -13.99
CA ALA A 77 -9.63 4.21 -14.98
C ALA A 77 -10.11 2.89 -14.37
N VAL A 78 -9.78 2.59 -13.10
CA VAL A 78 -10.16 1.34 -12.42
C VAL A 78 -11.29 1.53 -11.40
N LEU A 79 -11.75 2.76 -11.16
CA LEU A 79 -12.87 2.99 -10.25
C LEU A 79 -14.16 2.40 -10.85
N PRO A 80 -15.03 1.79 -10.02
CA PRO A 80 -16.29 1.28 -10.49
C PRO A 80 -17.20 2.43 -10.98
N ASN A 81 -17.82 2.24 -12.15
CA ASN A 81 -18.76 3.20 -12.75
C ASN A 81 -20.13 3.23 -12.05
N THR A 82 -20.39 2.27 -11.14
CA THR A 82 -21.60 2.17 -10.33
C THR A 82 -21.22 1.69 -8.93
N TYR A 83 -21.63 2.43 -7.91
CA TYR A 83 -21.61 1.96 -6.52
C TYR A 83 -22.93 1.24 -6.22
N PRO A 84 -22.92 0.12 -5.48
CA PRO A 84 -24.14 -0.55 -5.03
C PRO A 84 -24.97 0.31 -4.07
#